data_AF-A0A952TH34-F1
#
_entry.id   AF-A0A952TH34-F1
#
_cell.length_a   1.000
_cell.length_b   1.000
_cell.length_c   1.000
_cell.angle_alpha   90.00
_cell.angle_beta   90.00
_cell.angle_gamma   90.00
#
_symmetry.space_group_name_H-M   'P 1'
#
loop_
_entity.id
_entity.type
_entity.pdbx_description
1 polymer ?
#
loop_
_entity_poly.entity_id
_entity_poly.type
_entity_poly.pdbx_seq_one_letter_code
_entity_poly.pdbx_strand_id
1 'polypeptide(L)'
;MRHFFLKTGIVLFSFPLMVAAKPSKSQKNDVLSREALVIELTGKDESKMSDIDLYAEIAAAYQGQDAVGLRRTLKTFLARHPKSSFADNALYLAGRQSLERREYAEALRYFQRLINDYPRSNRVVAAQFAKAMAYKKMHLEAEARKAFRDVIQKYPGSPESFRADSEMRLLN
;
A
#
# COMPACT_ATOMS: atom_id res chain seq x y z
N MET A 1 -21.25 40.76 47.81
CA MET A 1 -20.79 41.66 46.73
C MET A 1 -19.28 41.75 46.76
N ARG A 2 -18.59 41.25 45.73
CA ARG A 2 -17.32 41.82 45.26
C ARG A 2 -16.98 41.25 43.88
N HIS A 3 -16.76 42.18 42.98
CA HIS A 3 -16.54 42.07 41.54
C HIS A 3 -15.04 41.94 41.20
N PHE A 4 -14.77 41.43 39.98
CA PHE A 4 -13.64 41.77 39.08
C PHE A 4 -12.21 41.32 39.48
N PHE A 5 -11.20 41.07 38.62
CA PHE A 5 -10.92 41.36 37.19
C PHE A 5 -9.78 40.40 36.69
N LEU A 6 -9.74 40.09 35.38
CA LEU A 6 -8.60 39.51 34.66
C LEU A 6 -7.32 40.38 34.76
N LYS A 7 -6.13 39.77 34.66
CA LYS A 7 -5.00 40.32 33.87
C LYS A 7 -3.93 39.28 33.50
N THR A 8 -3.59 39.29 32.22
CA THR A 8 -2.48 38.66 31.51
C THR A 8 -1.11 39.14 32.01
N GLY A 9 -0.08 38.28 31.95
CA GLY A 9 1.31 38.62 32.27
C GLY A 9 2.29 37.78 31.44
N ILE A 10 2.91 38.44 30.47
CA ILE A 10 3.97 37.95 29.57
C ILE A 10 5.28 37.79 30.38
N VAL A 11 5.96 36.65 30.26
CA VAL A 11 7.31 36.47 30.81
C VAL A 11 8.32 36.73 29.69
N LEU A 12 9.00 37.88 29.79
CA LEU A 12 10.17 38.24 28.97
C LEU A 12 11.41 37.62 29.62
N PHE A 13 12.06 36.67 28.95
CA PHE A 13 13.43 36.29 29.25
C PHE A 13 14.36 36.97 28.25
N SER A 14 15.11 37.96 28.76
CA SER A 14 16.21 38.61 28.08
C SER A 14 17.44 37.68 28.12
N PHE A 15 18.05 37.39 26.97
CA PHE A 15 19.36 36.77 26.87
C PHE A 15 20.25 37.62 25.92
N PRO A 16 21.54 37.83 26.26
CA PRO A 16 22.37 38.85 25.66
C PRO A 16 22.89 38.48 24.26
N LEU A 17 23.25 39.53 23.53
CA LEU A 17 23.79 39.52 22.18
C LEU A 17 25.23 38.93 22.15
N MET A 18 25.38 37.85 21.39
CA MET A 18 26.43 37.58 20.39
C MET A 18 27.90 37.41 20.82
N VAL A 19 28.40 36.17 20.67
CA VAL A 19 29.80 35.89 20.33
C VAL A 19 29.83 35.26 18.94
N ALA A 20 30.58 35.88 18.03
CA ALA A 20 30.76 35.45 16.65
C ALA A 20 31.59 34.16 16.60
N ALA A 21 30.99 33.07 16.09
CA ALA A 21 31.70 31.86 15.69
C ALA A 21 31.63 31.69 14.16
N LYS A 22 32.78 31.42 13.54
CA LYS A 22 33.01 31.23 12.09
C LYS A 22 32.01 30.24 11.44
N PRO A 23 31.76 30.34 10.11
CA PRO A 23 30.86 29.43 9.44
C PRO A 23 31.47 28.03 9.34
N SER A 24 30.93 27.09 10.12
CA SER A 24 31.20 25.65 9.99
C SER A 24 30.33 25.08 8.86
N LYS A 25 30.98 24.67 7.77
CA LYS A 25 30.38 23.91 6.68
C LYS A 25 30.00 22.51 7.19
N SER A 26 28.73 22.27 7.53
CA SER A 26 28.04 20.97 7.39
C SER A 26 26.59 21.03 7.90
N GLN A 27 25.74 21.80 7.23
CA GLN A 27 24.30 21.50 7.22
C GLN A 27 24.03 20.53 6.07
N LYS A 28 24.19 19.23 6.31
CA LYS A 28 23.58 18.18 5.48
C LYS A 28 22.35 17.70 6.25
N ASN A 29 21.21 18.30 5.93
CA ASN A 29 19.84 17.89 6.19
C ASN A 29 19.70 16.53 6.90
N ASP A 30 19.57 16.59 8.23
CA ASP A 30 19.39 15.45 9.12
C ASP A 30 17.93 14.96 9.08
N VAL A 31 17.50 14.50 7.91
CA VAL A 31 16.19 13.87 7.73
C VAL A 31 16.40 12.38 7.96
N LEU A 32 16.04 11.90 9.15
CA LEU A 32 15.90 10.48 9.44
C LEU A 32 15.18 9.80 8.27
N SER A 33 15.78 8.74 7.71
CA SER A 33 15.11 7.98 6.66
C SER A 33 13.74 7.52 7.18
N ARG A 34 12.73 7.41 6.30
CA ARG A 34 11.40 6.92 6.71
C ARG A 34 11.46 5.59 7.45
N GLU A 35 12.46 4.76 7.12
CA GLU A 35 12.76 3.51 7.81
C GLU A 35 13.29 3.73 9.23
N ALA A 36 14.25 4.65 9.43
CA ALA A 36 14.77 4.99 10.77
C ALA A 36 13.67 5.54 11.69
N LEU A 37 12.79 6.40 11.15
CA LEU A 37 11.67 6.95 11.92
C LEU A 37 10.65 5.87 12.33
N VAL A 38 10.38 4.88 11.46
CA VAL A 38 9.51 3.75 11.82
C VAL A 38 10.13 2.93 12.95
N ILE A 39 11.43 2.63 12.87
CA ILE A 39 12.13 1.88 13.92
C ILE A 39 12.09 2.64 15.25
N GLU A 40 12.38 3.94 15.23
CA GLU A 40 12.37 4.78 16.44
C GLU A 40 10.98 4.84 17.09
N LEU A 41 9.92 5.05 16.29
CA LEU A 41 8.56 5.20 16.80
C LEU A 41 7.88 3.89 17.18
N THR A 42 8.26 2.78 16.56
CA THR A 42 7.53 1.49 16.71
C THR A 42 8.38 0.36 17.28
N GLY A 43 9.69 0.51 17.33
CA GLY A 43 10.63 -0.58 17.62
C GLY A 43 10.70 -1.66 16.54
N LYS A 44 9.91 -1.55 15.45
CA LYS A 44 9.81 -2.57 14.41
C LYS A 44 10.85 -2.34 13.31
N ASP A 45 11.85 -3.22 13.27
CA ASP A 45 12.81 -3.31 12.18
C ASP A 45 12.40 -4.41 11.19
N GLU A 46 11.59 -4.02 10.19
CA GLU A 46 11.13 -4.92 9.12
C GLU A 46 12.26 -5.58 8.33
N SER A 47 13.44 -4.96 8.30
CA SER A 47 14.59 -5.53 7.59
C SER A 47 15.12 -6.80 8.25
N LYS A 48 14.73 -7.09 9.49
CA LYS A 48 15.12 -8.30 10.23
C LYS A 48 14.01 -9.34 10.32
N MET A 49 12.80 -9.00 9.88
CA MET A 49 11.63 -9.87 9.98
C MET A 49 11.68 -11.04 8.99
N SER A 50 11.10 -12.16 9.42
CA SER A 50 10.86 -13.32 8.56
C SER A 50 9.80 -13.00 7.49
N ASP A 51 9.63 -13.88 6.51
CA ASP A 51 8.58 -13.72 5.51
C ASP A 51 7.19 -13.81 6.14
N ILE A 52 6.96 -14.75 7.06
CA ILE A 52 5.69 -14.90 7.76
C ILE A 52 5.35 -13.66 8.60
N ASP A 53 6.32 -13.05 9.28
CA ASP A 53 6.11 -11.84 10.08
C ASP A 53 5.75 -10.65 9.18
N LEU A 54 6.51 -10.44 8.09
CA LEU A 54 6.22 -9.38 7.13
C LEU A 54 4.87 -9.58 6.44
N TYR A 55 4.50 -10.83 6.14
CA TYR A 55 3.19 -11.14 5.58
C TYR A 55 2.06 -10.89 6.59
N ALA A 56 2.26 -11.21 7.88
CA ALA A 56 1.30 -10.91 8.93
C ALA A 56 1.08 -9.40 9.07
N GLU A 57 2.13 -8.59 8.99
CA GLU A 57 2.04 -7.13 8.97
C GLU A 57 1.29 -6.61 7.73
N ILE A 58 1.53 -7.18 6.54
CA ILE A 58 0.76 -6.86 5.32
C ILE A 58 -0.72 -7.17 5.51
N ALA A 59 -1.04 -8.33 6.09
CA ALA A 59 -2.43 -8.72 6.35
C ALA A 59 -3.09 -7.78 7.37
N ALA A 60 -2.39 -7.43 8.46
CA ALA A 60 -2.88 -6.50 9.46
C ALA A 60 -3.11 -5.10 8.88
N ALA A 61 -2.17 -4.60 8.07
CA ALA A 61 -2.30 -3.32 7.38
C ALA A 61 -3.47 -3.31 6.39
N TYR A 62 -3.72 -4.43 5.69
CA TYR A 62 -4.90 -4.57 4.83
C TYR A 62 -6.20 -4.47 5.65
N GLN A 63 -6.31 -5.21 6.76
CA GLN A 63 -7.49 -5.18 7.63
C GLN A 63 -7.71 -3.79 8.25
N GLY A 64 -6.63 -3.14 8.68
CA GLY A 64 -6.65 -1.79 9.23
C GLY A 64 -6.81 -0.68 8.19
N GLN A 65 -6.91 -1.01 6.90
CA GLN A 65 -6.95 -0.04 5.79
C GLN A 65 -5.73 0.90 5.74
N ASP A 66 -4.60 0.50 6.34
CA ASP A 66 -3.33 1.24 6.31
C ASP A 66 -2.58 0.97 5.01
N ALA A 67 -2.90 1.76 3.98
CA ALA A 67 -2.27 1.61 2.67
C ALA A 67 -0.79 2.01 2.66
N VAL A 68 -0.37 2.88 3.58
CA VAL A 68 1.01 3.34 3.67
C VAL A 68 1.86 2.23 4.27
N GLY A 69 1.42 1.66 5.39
CA GLY A 69 2.02 0.48 6.02
C GLY A 69 2.08 -0.69 5.05
N LEU A 70 0.94 -1.06 4.43
CA LEU A 70 0.89 -2.19 3.52
C LEU A 70 1.92 -2.05 2.39
N ARG A 71 1.97 -0.90 1.70
CA ARG A 71 2.90 -0.71 0.57
C ARG A 71 4.36 -0.72 1.01
N ARG A 72 4.65 -0.15 2.18
CA ARG A 72 6.01 -0.13 2.76
C ARG A 72 6.45 -1.55 3.08
N THR A 73 5.66 -2.30 3.84
CA THR A 73 5.96 -3.68 4.24
C THR A 73 6.01 -4.61 3.03
N LEU A 74 5.11 -4.45 2.05
CA LEU A 74 5.14 -5.20 0.80
C LEU A 74 6.44 -4.98 0.02
N LYS A 75 6.94 -3.74 -0.04
CA LYS A 75 8.22 -3.44 -0.70
C LYS A 75 9.35 -4.20 -0.03
N THR A 76 9.42 -4.19 1.29
CA THR A 76 10.41 -4.94 2.07
C THR A 76 10.28 -6.45 1.84
N PHE A 77 9.05 -6.98 1.94
CA PHE A 77 8.73 -8.38 1.72
C PHE A 77 9.20 -8.86 0.35
N LEU A 78 8.83 -8.17 -0.73
CA LEU A 78 9.15 -8.59 -2.09
C LEU A 78 10.64 -8.41 -2.44
N ALA A 79 11.35 -7.53 -1.76
CA ALA A 79 12.79 -7.37 -1.94
C ALA A 79 13.58 -8.50 -1.26
N ARG A 80 13.14 -8.95 -0.09
CA ARG A 80 13.86 -9.93 0.74
C ARG A 80 13.42 -11.36 0.46
N HIS A 81 12.12 -11.56 0.26
CA HIS A 81 11.48 -12.88 0.18
C HIS A 81 10.67 -13.06 -1.11
N PRO A 82 11.21 -12.76 -2.30
CA PRO A 82 10.46 -12.85 -3.57
C PRO A 82 10.04 -14.29 -3.92
N LYS A 83 10.59 -15.32 -3.26
CA LYS A 83 10.24 -16.73 -3.48
C LYS A 83 9.32 -17.31 -2.39
N SER A 84 8.90 -16.49 -1.43
CA SER A 84 8.01 -16.94 -0.37
C SER A 84 6.67 -17.41 -0.93
N SER A 85 6.10 -18.43 -0.30
CA SER A 85 4.75 -18.93 -0.61
C SER A 85 3.64 -17.93 -0.32
N PHE A 86 3.94 -16.79 0.32
CA PHE A 86 3.00 -15.72 0.59
C PHE A 86 3.09 -14.55 -0.39
N ALA A 87 4.08 -14.54 -1.29
CA ALA A 87 4.39 -13.38 -2.13
C ALA A 87 3.28 -13.04 -3.13
N ASP A 88 2.66 -14.07 -3.68
CA ASP A 88 1.48 -13.96 -4.53
C ASP A 88 0.29 -13.36 -3.77
N ASN A 89 -0.01 -13.86 -2.58
CA ASN A 89 -1.11 -13.36 -1.78
C ASN A 89 -0.86 -11.95 -1.28
N ALA A 90 0.38 -11.61 -0.91
CA ALA A 90 0.77 -10.25 -0.54
C ALA A 90 0.52 -9.24 -1.69
N LEU A 91 0.90 -9.60 -2.92
CA LEU A 91 0.58 -8.79 -4.11
C LEU A 91 -0.93 -8.69 -4.36
N TYR A 92 -1.66 -9.78 -4.15
CA TYR A 92 -3.12 -9.78 -4.30
C TYR A 92 -3.78 -8.82 -3.31
N LEU A 93 -3.39 -8.85 -2.04
CA LEU A 93 -3.89 -7.93 -1.01
C LEU A 93 -3.58 -6.46 -1.35
N ALA A 94 -2.38 -6.19 -1.84
CA ALA A 94 -2.00 -4.84 -2.28
C ALA A 94 -2.88 -4.35 -3.44
N GLY A 95 -3.09 -5.19 -4.45
CA GLY A 95 -3.97 -4.87 -5.58
C GLY A 95 -5.42 -4.66 -5.14
N ARG A 96 -5.91 -5.48 -4.19
CA ARG A 96 -7.24 -5.35 -3.60
C ARG A 96 -7.42 -4.05 -2.84
N GLN A 97 -6.45 -3.67 -2.01
CA GLN A 97 -6.50 -2.41 -1.28
C GLN A 97 -6.51 -1.22 -2.23
N SER A 98 -5.66 -1.23 -3.27
CA SER A 98 -5.66 -0.18 -4.28
C SER A 98 -6.99 -0.10 -5.03
N LEU A 99 -7.64 -1.23 -5.35
CA LEU A 99 -8.99 -1.25 -5.94
C LEU A 99 -10.02 -0.57 -5.03
N GLU A 100 -10.03 -0.93 -3.74
CA GLU A 100 -10.95 -0.40 -2.73
C GLU A 100 -10.76 1.11 -2.56
N ARG A 101 -9.52 1.59 -2.66
CA ARG A 101 -9.15 3.01 -2.62
C ARG A 101 -9.29 3.75 -3.96
N ARG A 102 -9.80 3.09 -5.00
CA ARG A 102 -9.97 3.62 -6.36
C ARG A 102 -8.66 3.98 -7.08
N GLU A 103 -7.55 3.46 -6.60
CA GLU A 103 -6.21 3.59 -7.18
C GLU A 103 -6.02 2.54 -8.28
N TYR A 104 -6.87 2.57 -9.31
CA TYR A 104 -7.03 1.47 -10.27
C TYR A 104 -5.75 1.14 -11.06
N ALA A 105 -4.95 2.15 -11.42
CA ALA A 105 -3.68 1.94 -12.11
C ALA A 105 -2.66 1.20 -11.22
N GLU A 106 -2.61 1.52 -9.93
CA GLU A 106 -1.74 0.82 -8.97
C GLU A 106 -2.22 -0.61 -8.74
N ALA A 107 -3.54 -0.81 -8.63
CA ALA A 107 -4.13 -2.14 -8.54
C ALA A 107 -3.76 -3.03 -9.75
N LEU A 108 -3.90 -2.50 -10.97
CA LEU A 108 -3.52 -3.20 -12.20
C LEU A 108 -2.04 -3.61 -12.18
N ARG A 109 -1.14 -2.74 -11.68
CA ARG A 109 0.29 -3.07 -11.54
C ARG A 109 0.52 -4.24 -10.59
N TYR A 110 -0.10 -4.25 -9.41
CA TYR A 110 0.07 -5.35 -8.46
C TYR A 110 -0.47 -6.67 -9.00
N PHE A 111 -1.68 -6.69 -9.57
CA PHE A 111 -2.24 -7.90 -10.16
C PHE A 111 -1.44 -8.39 -11.36
N GLN A 112 -0.97 -7.50 -12.23
CA GLN A 112 -0.14 -7.89 -13.37
C GLN A 112 1.17 -8.51 -12.91
N ARG A 113 1.80 -7.92 -11.87
CA ARG A 113 3.01 -8.48 -11.29
C ARG A 113 2.78 -9.86 -10.69
N LEU A 114 1.66 -10.06 -9.98
CA LEU A 114 1.28 -11.39 -9.47
C LEU A 114 1.21 -12.42 -10.61
N ILE A 115 0.49 -12.10 -11.68
CA ILE A 115 0.29 -12.99 -12.83
C ILE A 115 1.63 -13.33 -13.52
N ASN A 116 2.53 -12.36 -13.63
CA ASN A 116 3.81 -12.53 -14.33
C ASN A 116 4.83 -13.26 -13.47
N ASP A 117 5.00 -12.85 -12.22
CA ASP A 117 6.05 -13.34 -11.33
C ASP A 117 5.65 -14.68 -10.69
N TYR A 118 4.34 -14.94 -10.50
CA TYR A 118 3.81 -16.14 -9.85
C TYR A 118 2.71 -16.84 -10.68
N PRO A 119 3.00 -17.27 -11.93
CA PRO A 119 1.98 -17.77 -12.87
C PRO A 119 1.31 -19.09 -12.46
N ARG A 120 1.86 -19.81 -11.46
CA ARG A 120 1.29 -21.05 -10.91
C ARG A 120 0.51 -20.84 -9.61
N SER A 121 0.39 -19.59 -9.14
CA SER A 121 -0.33 -19.27 -7.92
C SER A 121 -1.84 -19.56 -8.05
N ASN A 122 -2.46 -20.03 -6.96
CA ASN A 122 -3.91 -20.14 -6.87
C ASN A 122 -4.63 -18.76 -6.91
N ARG A 123 -3.89 -17.66 -6.79
CA ARG A 123 -4.40 -16.28 -6.92
C ARG A 123 -4.41 -15.75 -8.34
N VAL A 124 -3.84 -16.45 -9.32
CA VAL A 124 -3.77 -15.96 -10.71
C VAL A 124 -5.16 -15.68 -11.28
N VAL A 125 -6.11 -16.60 -11.09
CA VAL A 125 -7.48 -16.44 -11.62
C VAL A 125 -8.17 -15.25 -10.96
N ALA A 126 -8.09 -15.16 -9.62
CA ALA A 126 -8.62 -14.03 -8.85
C ALA A 126 -8.00 -12.69 -9.27
N ALA A 127 -6.68 -12.65 -9.53
CA ALA A 127 -5.98 -11.46 -10.00
C ALA A 127 -6.41 -11.05 -11.42
N GLN A 128 -6.60 -12.01 -12.34
CA GLN A 128 -7.09 -11.71 -13.69
C GLN A 128 -8.50 -11.12 -13.66
N PHE A 129 -9.40 -11.70 -12.86
CA PHE A 129 -10.73 -11.14 -12.63
C PHE A 129 -10.65 -9.74 -12.00
N ALA A 130 -9.82 -9.54 -10.99
CA ALA A 130 -9.67 -8.25 -10.33
C ALA A 130 -9.12 -7.16 -11.28
N LYS A 131 -8.26 -7.51 -12.24
CA LYS A 131 -7.86 -6.60 -13.32
C LYS A 131 -9.03 -6.20 -14.21
N ALA A 132 -9.87 -7.16 -14.60
CA ALA A 132 -11.07 -6.86 -15.39
C ALA A 132 -12.02 -5.91 -14.64
N MET A 133 -12.18 -6.12 -13.33
CA MET A 133 -12.92 -5.21 -12.46
C MET A 133 -12.27 -3.81 -12.39
N ALA A 134 -10.95 -3.72 -12.35
CA ALA A 134 -10.25 -2.44 -12.38
C ALA A 134 -10.56 -1.67 -13.67
N TYR A 135 -10.47 -2.31 -14.84
CA TYR A 135 -10.83 -1.70 -16.12
C TYR A 135 -12.29 -1.23 -16.15
N LYS A 136 -13.22 -2.07 -15.66
CA LYS A 136 -14.63 -1.68 -15.54
C LYS A 136 -14.80 -0.42 -14.68
N LYS A 137 -14.12 -0.36 -13.52
CA LYS A 137 -14.19 0.79 -12.60
C LYS A 137 -13.52 2.05 -13.16
N MET A 138 -12.62 1.91 -14.12
CA MET A 138 -12.02 3.00 -14.89
C MET A 138 -12.89 3.45 -16.07
N HIS A 139 -14.05 2.84 -16.30
CA HIS A 139 -14.89 3.06 -17.50
C HIS A 139 -14.19 2.68 -18.81
N LEU A 140 -13.18 1.81 -18.74
CA LEU A 140 -12.46 1.25 -19.88
C LEU A 140 -13.15 -0.05 -20.31
N GLU A 141 -14.27 0.13 -20.99
CA GLU A 141 -15.21 -0.94 -21.24
C GLU A 141 -14.69 -2.01 -22.23
N ALA A 142 -13.99 -1.58 -23.29
CA ALA A 142 -13.41 -2.51 -24.26
C ALA A 142 -12.37 -3.43 -23.57
N GLU A 143 -11.52 -2.86 -22.73
CA GLU A 143 -10.51 -3.55 -21.94
C GLU A 143 -11.14 -4.47 -20.89
N ALA A 144 -12.21 -4.00 -20.23
CA ALA A 144 -12.96 -4.81 -19.26
C ALA A 144 -13.60 -6.03 -19.95
N ARG A 145 -14.32 -5.84 -21.08
CA ARG A 145 -14.93 -6.94 -21.84
C ARG A 145 -13.87 -7.94 -22.30
N LYS A 146 -12.74 -7.47 -22.82
CA LYS A 146 -11.63 -8.34 -23.21
C LYS A 146 -11.10 -9.14 -22.00
N ALA A 147 -10.84 -8.46 -20.89
CA ALA A 147 -10.29 -9.11 -19.70
C ALA A 147 -11.26 -10.12 -19.07
N PHE A 148 -12.56 -9.82 -18.99
CA PHE A 148 -13.57 -10.79 -18.52
C PHE A 148 -13.65 -12.00 -19.44
N ARG A 149 -13.65 -11.79 -20.77
CA ARG A 149 -13.64 -12.87 -21.74
C ARG A 149 -12.41 -13.76 -21.58
N ASP A 150 -11.23 -13.17 -21.38
CA ASP A 150 -9.99 -13.92 -21.14
C ASP A 150 -10.11 -14.82 -19.89
N VAL A 151 -10.75 -14.34 -18.81
CA VAL A 151 -11.01 -15.15 -17.60
C VAL A 151 -11.95 -16.32 -17.89
N ILE A 152 -13.06 -16.06 -18.60
CA ILE A 152 -14.07 -17.08 -18.94
C ILE A 152 -13.44 -18.19 -19.79
N GLN A 153 -12.64 -17.82 -20.79
CA GLN A 153 -12.06 -18.76 -21.74
C GLN A 153 -10.90 -19.56 -21.14
N LYS A 154 -10.06 -18.93 -20.31
CA LYS A 154 -8.86 -19.59 -19.76
C LYS A 154 -9.14 -20.40 -18.50
N TYR A 155 -10.19 -20.06 -17.75
CA TYR A 155 -10.51 -20.71 -16.47
C TYR A 155 -11.99 -21.13 -16.39
N PRO A 156 -12.49 -21.89 -17.37
CA PRO A 156 -13.89 -22.31 -17.39
C PRO A 156 -14.24 -23.09 -16.12
N GLY A 157 -15.40 -22.79 -15.52
CA GLY A 157 -15.89 -23.45 -14.30
C GLY A 157 -15.31 -22.93 -12.99
N SER A 158 -14.36 -21.98 -13.03
CA SER A 158 -13.90 -21.28 -11.82
C SER A 158 -14.97 -20.31 -11.29
N PRO A 159 -15.03 -20.03 -9.98
CA PRO A 159 -15.90 -18.99 -9.43
C PRO A 159 -15.75 -17.65 -10.14
N GLU A 160 -14.51 -17.27 -10.48
CA GLU A 160 -14.19 -16.06 -11.22
C GLU A 160 -14.74 -16.05 -12.64
N SER A 161 -14.78 -17.19 -13.34
CA SER A 161 -15.37 -17.27 -14.68
C SER A 161 -16.87 -17.00 -14.68
N PHE A 162 -17.62 -17.56 -13.71
CA PHE A 162 -19.04 -17.28 -13.57
C PHE A 162 -19.32 -15.83 -13.21
N ARG A 163 -18.48 -15.25 -12.34
CA ARG A 163 -18.55 -13.82 -12.00
C ARG A 163 -18.20 -12.94 -13.20
N ALA A 164 -17.18 -13.30 -13.97
CA ALA A 164 -16.78 -12.57 -15.17
C ALA A 164 -17.89 -12.56 -16.23
N ASP A 165 -18.54 -13.70 -16.46
CA ASP A 165 -19.69 -13.83 -17.37
C ASP A 165 -20.86 -12.93 -16.91
N SER A 166 -21.16 -12.93 -15.61
CA SER A 166 -22.20 -12.06 -15.03
C SER A 166 -21.87 -10.58 -15.21
N GLU A 167 -20.63 -10.17 -14.90
CA GLU A 167 -20.16 -8.79 -15.05
C GLU A 167 -20.18 -8.33 -16.51
N MET A 168 -19.82 -9.22 -17.45
CA MET A 168 -19.78 -8.91 -18.88
C MET A 168 -21.16 -8.62 -19.46
N ARG A 169 -22.22 -9.26 -18.95
CA ARG A 169 -23.62 -8.97 -19.35
C ARG A 169 -24.13 -7.62 -18.84
N LEU A 170 -23.50 -7.07 -17.81
CA LEU A 170 -23.84 -5.76 -17.23
C LEU A 170 -23.09 -4.60 -17.89
N LEU A 171 -22.17 -4.89 -18.81
CA LEU A 171 -21.51 -3.89 -19.64
C LEU A 171 -22.44 -3.59 -20.82
N ASN A 172 -23.06 -2.41 -20.81
CA ASN A 172 -24.02 -1.97 -21.83
C ASN A 172 -23.29 -1.37 -23.02
#